data_AF-A0A6N6SD43-F1
#
_entry.id   AF-A0A6N6SD43-F1
#
_cell.length_a   1.000
_cell.length_b   1.000
_cell.length_c   1.000
_cell.angle_alpha   90.00
_cell.angle_beta   90.00
_cell.angle_gamma   90.00
#
_symmetry.space_group_name_H-M   'P 1'
#
loop_
_entity.id
_entity.type
_entity.pdbx_description
1 polymer ?
#
loop_
_entity_poly.entity_id
_entity_poly.type
_entity_poly.pdbx_seq_one_letter_code
_entity_poly.pdbx_strand_id
1 'polypeptide(L)'
;MKAHDWLASKGVGYGSLDDGERSAVADFTMVWTIFEAMALNSNGGSRQIRHFVDRNSLKFNDATAFEESLRHFQRRCTDGNVVNRNFDRLNLRANDFPDLVKDVLLGNEKRANEIVTALLIIVLRIRNNLFHGLKWSFEMRDQRENFEHSARIMMLAMDRALFRH
;
A
#
# COMPACT_ATOMS: atom_id res chain seq x y z
N MET A 1 -12.86 28.43 -6.92
CA MET A 1 -11.77 27.63 -7.53
C MET A 1 -11.71 26.31 -6.79
N LYS A 2 -11.79 25.16 -7.48
CA LYS A 2 -11.70 23.85 -6.83
C LYS A 2 -10.24 23.44 -6.67
N ALA A 3 -9.95 22.50 -5.76
CA ALA A 3 -8.58 22.08 -5.46
C ALA A 3 -7.84 21.52 -6.70
N HIS A 4 -8.51 20.75 -7.55
CA HIS A 4 -7.93 20.21 -8.79
C HIS A 4 -7.54 21.31 -9.79
N ASP A 5 -8.38 22.35 -9.94
CA ASP A 5 -8.08 23.50 -10.80
C ASP A 5 -6.84 24.24 -10.30
N TRP A 6 -6.77 24.45 -8.98
CA TRP A 6 -5.62 25.08 -8.35
C TRP A 6 -4.36 24.24 -8.55
N LEU A 7 -4.37 22.94 -8.26
CA LEU A 7 -3.21 22.05 -8.42
C LEU A 7 -2.73 21.97 -9.88
N ALA A 8 -3.64 21.89 -10.84
CA ALA A 8 -3.30 21.89 -12.27
C ALA A 8 -2.62 23.20 -12.68
N SER A 9 -3.05 24.33 -12.11
CA SER A 9 -2.50 25.66 -12.42
C SER A 9 -1.09 25.93 -11.88
N LYS A 10 -0.57 25.14 -10.93
CA LYS A 10 0.70 25.40 -10.23
C LYS A 10 1.94 24.80 -10.88
N GLY A 11 1.82 24.09 -12.00
CA GLY A 11 2.97 23.52 -12.69
C GLY A 11 3.71 22.43 -11.89
N VAL A 12 3.11 21.93 -10.80
CA VAL A 12 3.65 20.83 -9.97
C VAL A 12 3.43 19.44 -10.61
N GLY A 13 2.89 19.42 -11.83
CA GLY A 13 2.68 18.24 -12.68
C GLY A 13 1.40 17.44 -12.39
N TYR A 14 0.54 17.89 -11.47
CA TYR A 14 -0.83 17.37 -11.32
C TYR A 14 -1.63 17.41 -12.63
N GLY A 15 -1.46 18.51 -13.39
CA GLY A 15 -2.11 18.70 -14.68
C GLY A 15 -1.70 17.67 -15.74
N SER A 16 -0.59 16.94 -15.53
CA SER A 16 -0.12 15.89 -16.44
C SER A 16 -0.67 14.49 -16.13
N LEU A 17 -1.36 14.34 -15.00
CA LEU A 17 -2.02 13.08 -14.65
C LEU A 17 -3.37 12.96 -15.36
N ASP A 18 -3.72 11.75 -15.78
CA ASP A 18 -5.06 11.45 -16.27
C ASP A 18 -6.09 11.37 -15.12
N ASP A 19 -7.38 11.32 -15.47
CA ASP A 19 -8.45 11.31 -14.48
C ASP A 19 -8.44 10.03 -13.61
N GLY A 20 -7.98 8.90 -14.15
CA GLY A 20 -7.82 7.65 -13.41
C GLY A 20 -6.68 7.72 -12.40
N GLU A 21 -5.53 8.27 -12.77
CA GLU A 21 -4.41 8.51 -11.86
C GLU A 21 -4.80 9.47 -10.73
N ARG A 22 -5.55 10.54 -11.05
CA ARG A 22 -6.05 11.48 -10.04
C ARG A 22 -7.04 10.82 -9.09
N SER A 23 -7.98 10.02 -9.60
CA SER A 23 -8.92 9.28 -8.76
C SER A 23 -8.19 8.30 -7.85
N ALA A 24 -7.27 7.49 -8.39
CA ALA A 24 -6.56 6.48 -7.63
C ALA A 24 -5.76 7.08 -6.47
N VAL A 25 -5.07 8.20 -6.68
CA VAL A 25 -4.36 8.93 -5.61
C VAL A 25 -5.34 9.45 -4.55
N ALA A 26 -6.46 10.03 -4.97
CA ALA A 26 -7.46 10.57 -4.05
C ALA A 26 -8.07 9.46 -3.18
N ASP A 27 -8.48 8.35 -3.80
CA ASP A 27 -9.05 7.18 -3.15
C ASP A 27 -8.03 6.57 -2.17
N PHE A 28 -6.80 6.36 -2.61
CA PHE A 28 -5.72 5.87 -1.75
C PHE A 28 -5.51 6.76 -0.52
N THR A 29 -5.44 8.08 -0.71
CA THR A 29 -5.19 9.04 0.37
C THR A 29 -6.35 9.07 1.38
N MET A 30 -7.59 9.00 0.89
CA MET A 30 -8.79 8.97 1.72
C MET A 30 -8.87 7.67 2.53
N VAL A 31 -8.71 6.52 1.86
CA VAL A 31 -8.74 5.20 2.50
C VAL A 31 -7.60 5.07 3.52
N TRP A 32 -6.40 5.55 3.21
CA TRP A 32 -5.28 5.57 4.17
C TRP A 32 -5.65 6.32 5.45
N THR A 33 -6.26 7.50 5.32
CA THR A 33 -6.64 8.32 6.48
C THR A 33 -7.62 7.59 7.40
N ILE A 34 -8.61 6.90 6.82
CA ILE A 34 -9.59 6.10 7.57
C ILE A 34 -8.92 4.88 8.20
N PHE A 35 -8.10 4.16 7.43
CA PHE A 35 -7.36 2.99 7.89
C PHE A 35 -6.43 3.33 9.06
N GLU A 36 -5.66 4.42 8.96
CA GLU A 36 -4.76 4.87 10.01
C GLU A 36 -5.52 5.19 11.32
N ALA A 37 -6.67 5.88 11.21
CA ALA A 37 -7.50 6.20 12.36
C ALA A 37 -8.14 4.94 13.00
N MET A 38 -8.75 4.08 12.20
CA MET A 38 -9.56 2.96 12.70
C MET A 38 -8.76 1.70 13.03
N ALA A 39 -7.74 1.39 12.22
CA ALA A 39 -6.96 0.16 12.36
C ALA A 39 -5.68 0.37 13.18
N LEU A 40 -5.04 1.55 13.07
CA LEU A 40 -3.71 1.83 13.64
C LEU A 40 -3.72 2.81 14.82
N ASN A 41 -4.90 3.22 15.30
CA ASN A 41 -5.06 4.20 16.41
C ASN A 41 -4.30 5.51 16.17
N SER A 42 -4.30 6.02 14.95
CA SER A 42 -3.62 7.26 14.54
C SER A 42 -2.09 7.24 14.73
N ASN A 43 -1.49 6.06 14.89
CA ASN A 43 -0.05 5.87 14.99
C ASN A 43 0.40 4.93 13.86
N GLY A 44 0.46 5.44 12.63
CA GLY A 44 0.83 4.70 11.44
C GLY A 44 2.27 4.18 11.49
N GLY A 45 2.44 2.85 11.56
CA GLY A 45 3.75 2.22 11.56
C GLY A 45 3.69 0.70 11.39
N SER A 46 4.80 0.12 10.95
CA SER A 46 4.92 -1.32 10.67
C SER A 46 4.60 -2.19 11.89
N ARG A 47 4.96 -1.74 13.10
CA ARG A 47 4.63 -2.43 14.35
C ARG A 47 3.13 -2.43 14.64
N GLN A 48 2.44 -1.32 14.39
CA GLN A 48 1.00 -1.19 14.58
C GLN A 48 0.24 -2.01 13.55
N ILE A 49 0.74 -2.08 12.31
CA ILE A 49 0.22 -2.99 11.28
C ILE A 49 0.33 -4.44 11.75
N ARG A 50 1.51 -4.87 12.21
CA ARG A 50 1.72 -6.23 12.73
C ARG A 50 0.74 -6.54 13.87
N HIS A 51 0.66 -5.65 14.85
CA HIS A 51 -0.27 -5.79 15.97
C HIS A 51 -1.75 -5.84 15.52
N PHE A 52 -2.14 -5.01 14.54
CA PHE A 52 -3.48 -5.01 13.97
C PHE A 52 -3.84 -6.35 13.31
N VAL A 53 -2.90 -6.97 12.61
CA VAL A 53 -3.11 -8.28 11.98
C VAL A 53 -3.12 -9.38 13.04
N ASP A 54 -2.16 -9.38 13.97
CA ASP A 54 -2.02 -10.43 15.00
C ASP A 54 -3.25 -10.49 15.92
N ARG A 55 -3.76 -9.34 16.37
CA ARG A 55 -5.00 -9.26 17.19
C ARG A 55 -6.24 -9.78 16.46
N ASN A 56 -6.19 -9.82 15.13
CA ASN A 56 -7.26 -10.28 14.25
C ASN A 56 -6.87 -11.56 13.49
N SER A 57 -5.89 -12.32 13.98
CA SER A 57 -5.30 -13.47 13.26
C SER A 57 -6.33 -14.50 12.79
N LEU A 58 -7.36 -14.80 13.60
CA LEU A 58 -8.45 -15.69 13.21
C LEU A 58 -9.26 -15.17 12.01
N LYS A 59 -9.39 -13.85 11.85
CA LYS A 59 -10.06 -13.19 10.71
C LYS A 59 -9.14 -13.07 9.49
N PHE A 60 -7.83 -13.22 9.69
CA PHE A 60 -6.79 -13.23 8.65
C PHE A 60 -6.18 -14.61 8.46
N ASN A 61 -7.01 -15.66 8.53
CA ASN A 61 -6.63 -17.04 8.28
C ASN A 61 -6.68 -17.44 6.79
N ASP A 62 -7.26 -16.58 5.95
CA ASP A 62 -7.35 -16.75 4.49
C ASP A 62 -6.94 -15.46 3.75
N ALA A 63 -6.00 -15.61 2.82
CA ALA A 63 -5.49 -14.53 1.99
C ALA A 63 -6.08 -14.49 0.57
N THR A 64 -7.02 -15.36 0.22
CA THR A 64 -7.58 -15.51 -1.14
C THR A 64 -8.02 -14.17 -1.74
N ALA A 65 -8.78 -13.36 -0.99
CA ALA A 65 -9.23 -12.07 -1.50
C ALA A 65 -8.10 -11.02 -1.70
N PHE A 66 -6.91 -11.24 -1.15
CA PHE A 66 -5.73 -10.38 -1.34
C PHE A 66 -4.83 -10.83 -2.49
N GLU A 67 -5.04 -12.02 -3.05
CA GLU A 67 -4.13 -12.62 -4.04
C GLU A 67 -3.91 -11.76 -5.27
N GLU A 68 -4.94 -11.04 -5.71
CA GLU A 68 -4.83 -10.15 -6.88
C GLU A 68 -3.81 -9.05 -6.62
N SER A 69 -3.88 -8.39 -5.46
CA SER A 69 -2.92 -7.38 -5.05
C SER A 69 -1.56 -7.99 -4.72
N LEU A 70 -1.50 -9.20 -4.18
CA LEU A 70 -0.24 -9.93 -4.00
C LEU A 70 0.46 -10.16 -5.34
N ARG A 71 -0.25 -10.73 -6.33
CA ARG A 71 0.29 -10.98 -7.67
C ARG A 71 0.77 -9.70 -8.34
N HIS A 72 0.07 -8.59 -8.15
CA HIS A 72 0.52 -7.27 -8.62
C HIS A 72 1.89 -6.90 -8.05
N PHE A 73 2.05 -6.91 -6.73
CA PHE A 73 3.31 -6.52 -6.11
C PHE A 73 4.43 -7.53 -6.35
N GLN A 74 4.12 -8.82 -6.49
CA GLN A 74 5.08 -9.84 -6.93
C GLN A 74 5.61 -9.49 -8.34
N ARG A 75 4.73 -9.37 -9.34
CA ARG A 75 5.13 -9.00 -10.72
C ARG A 75 5.94 -7.70 -10.78
N ARG A 76 5.63 -6.74 -9.92
CA ARG A 76 6.31 -5.44 -9.90
C ARG A 76 7.69 -5.50 -9.25
N CYS A 77 7.82 -6.23 -8.14
CA CYS A 77 8.98 -6.17 -7.25
C CYS A 77 9.93 -7.35 -7.40
N THR A 78 9.61 -8.35 -8.22
CA THR A 78 10.46 -9.52 -8.43
C THR A 78 10.70 -9.80 -9.91
N ASP A 79 11.87 -10.35 -10.20
CA ASP A 79 12.25 -10.89 -11.50
C ASP A 79 12.57 -12.38 -11.31
N GLY A 80 11.54 -13.23 -11.41
CA GLY A 80 11.65 -14.65 -11.06
C GLY A 80 11.81 -14.85 -9.55
N ASN A 81 12.94 -15.44 -9.13
CA ASN A 81 13.21 -15.80 -7.73
C ASN A 81 14.04 -14.76 -6.97
N VAL A 82 14.20 -13.55 -7.53
CA VAL A 82 14.93 -12.44 -6.89
C VAL A 82 14.10 -11.17 -6.85
N VAL A 83 14.34 -10.33 -5.84
CA VAL A 83 13.75 -8.98 -5.77
C VAL A 83 14.50 -8.02 -6.70
N ASN A 84 13.79 -7.03 -7.25
CA ASN A 84 14.32 -6.10 -8.23
C ASN A 84 14.39 -4.65 -7.70
N ARG A 85 14.76 -3.70 -8.57
CA ARG A 85 14.89 -2.27 -8.19
C ARG A 85 13.61 -1.65 -7.64
N ASN A 86 12.42 -2.16 -7.98
CA ASN A 86 11.17 -1.66 -7.41
C ASN A 86 10.99 -2.07 -5.96
N PHE A 87 11.49 -3.25 -5.56
CA PHE A 87 11.58 -3.63 -4.15
C PHE A 87 12.49 -2.67 -3.38
N ASP A 88 13.67 -2.36 -3.90
CA ASP A 88 14.60 -1.42 -3.26
C ASP A 88 13.96 -0.04 -3.08
N ARG A 89 13.18 0.42 -4.07
CA ARG A 89 12.42 1.68 -4.03
C ARG A 89 11.31 1.72 -2.99
N LEU A 90 10.88 0.58 -2.42
CA LEU A 90 10.01 0.59 -1.25
C LEU A 90 10.72 1.27 -0.06
N ASN A 91 12.06 1.33 -0.06
CA ASN A 91 12.88 1.96 0.97
C ASN A 91 12.55 1.43 2.38
N LEU A 92 12.36 0.11 2.49
CA LEU A 92 12.05 -0.58 3.74
C LEU A 92 13.13 -0.29 4.79
N ARG A 93 12.70 0.14 5.98
CA ARG A 93 13.58 0.31 7.14
C ARG A 93 13.76 -1.03 7.85
N ALA A 94 14.76 -1.13 8.73
CA ALA A 94 14.97 -2.34 9.54
C ALA A 94 13.71 -2.78 10.31
N ASN A 95 12.92 -1.81 10.80
CA ASN A 95 11.68 -2.07 11.53
C ASN A 95 10.44 -2.29 10.64
N ASP A 96 10.60 -2.31 9.31
CA ASP A 96 9.55 -2.59 8.33
C ASP A 96 9.52 -4.08 7.94
N PHE A 97 10.15 -4.96 8.73
CA PHE A 97 10.19 -6.41 8.51
C PHE A 97 10.61 -6.80 7.07
N PRO A 98 11.77 -6.31 6.57
CA PRO A 98 12.15 -6.45 5.17
C PRO A 98 12.25 -7.92 4.71
N ASP A 99 12.72 -8.82 5.58
CA ASP A 99 12.82 -10.25 5.26
C ASP A 99 11.43 -10.88 5.05
N LEU A 100 10.45 -10.55 5.90
CA LEU A 100 9.06 -10.98 5.72
C LEU A 100 8.48 -10.49 4.40
N VAL A 101 8.64 -9.20 4.09
CA VAL A 101 8.13 -8.62 2.84
C VAL A 101 8.76 -9.31 1.64
N LYS A 102 10.08 -9.54 1.70
CA LYS A 102 10.82 -10.27 0.67
C LYS A 102 10.31 -11.70 0.51
N ASP A 103 10.15 -12.46 1.59
CA ASP A 103 9.70 -13.84 1.53
C ASP A 103 8.27 -13.98 1.00
N VAL A 104 7.36 -13.07 1.33
CA VAL A 104 6.01 -13.03 0.74
C VAL A 104 6.07 -12.72 -0.76
N LEU A 105 6.87 -11.74 -1.17
CA LEU A 105 7.01 -11.37 -2.59
C LEU A 105 7.67 -12.48 -3.42
N LEU A 106 8.59 -13.24 -2.84
CA LEU A 106 9.20 -14.40 -3.48
C LEU A 106 8.33 -15.68 -3.41
N GLY A 107 7.22 -15.65 -2.66
CA GLY A 107 6.32 -16.79 -2.50
C GLY A 107 6.83 -17.86 -1.51
N ASN A 108 7.85 -17.54 -0.71
CA ASN A 108 8.41 -18.41 0.32
C ASN A 108 7.51 -18.47 1.57
N GLU A 109 6.83 -17.38 1.90
CA GLU A 109 5.86 -17.31 3.00
C GLU A 109 4.43 -17.47 2.47
N LYS A 110 3.66 -18.36 3.10
CA LYS A 110 2.31 -18.76 2.66
C LYS A 110 1.23 -18.53 3.71
N ARG A 111 1.60 -18.17 4.94
CA ARG A 111 0.66 -17.89 6.02
C ARG A 111 -0.12 -16.62 5.71
N ALA A 112 -1.45 -16.71 5.76
CA ALA A 112 -2.34 -15.63 5.33
C ALA A 112 -2.12 -14.32 6.11
N ASN A 113 -1.96 -14.39 7.42
CA ASN A 113 -1.71 -13.22 8.27
C ASN A 113 -0.37 -12.54 7.93
N GLU A 114 0.67 -13.32 7.61
CA GLU A 114 1.98 -12.79 7.22
C GLU A 114 1.93 -12.13 5.84
N ILE A 115 1.19 -12.72 4.89
CA ILE A 115 0.91 -12.12 3.58
C ILE A 115 0.21 -10.76 3.76
N VAL A 116 -0.87 -10.71 4.55
CA VAL A 116 -1.61 -9.48 4.79
C VAL A 116 -0.74 -8.43 5.48
N THR A 117 0.11 -8.84 6.43
CA THR A 117 1.07 -7.97 7.10
C THR A 117 2.05 -7.36 6.10
N ALA A 118 2.67 -8.17 5.25
CA ALA A 118 3.61 -7.70 4.23
C ALA A 118 2.95 -6.73 3.24
N LEU A 119 1.73 -7.02 2.78
CA LEU A 119 0.97 -6.15 1.90
C LEU A 119 0.68 -4.79 2.55
N LEU A 120 0.25 -4.75 3.81
CA LEU A 120 -0.01 -3.50 4.53
C LEU A 120 1.28 -2.70 4.78
N ILE A 121 2.42 -3.36 4.96
CA ILE A 121 3.72 -2.67 5.03
C ILE A 121 4.09 -2.04 3.69
N ILE A 122 3.87 -2.73 2.56
CA ILE A 122 4.07 -2.17 1.22
C ILE A 122 3.19 -0.92 1.04
N VAL A 123 1.92 -0.97 1.45
CA VAL A 123 1.00 0.18 1.46
C VAL A 123 1.57 1.36 2.26
N LEU A 124 2.06 1.12 3.48
CA LEU A 124 2.72 2.14 4.30
C LEU A 124 3.92 2.77 3.60
N ARG A 125 4.74 1.96 2.91
CA ARG A 125 5.89 2.45 2.15
C ARG A 125 5.48 3.30 0.96
N ILE A 126 4.44 2.90 0.23
CA ILE A 126 3.86 3.69 -0.86
C ILE A 126 3.38 5.04 -0.31
N ARG A 127 2.66 5.05 0.82
CA ARG A 127 2.21 6.29 1.48
C ARG A 127 3.38 7.20 1.85
N ASN A 128 4.44 6.63 2.44
CA ASN A 128 5.59 7.42 2.86
C ASN A 128 6.36 7.99 1.67
N ASN A 129 6.47 7.21 0.59
CA ASN A 129 7.17 7.66 -0.61
C ASN A 129 6.33 8.66 -1.43
N LEU A 130 4.99 8.70 -1.29
CA LEU A 130 4.09 9.54 -2.09
C LEU A 130 4.31 11.06 -1.95
N PHE A 131 4.80 11.53 -0.79
CA PHE A 131 4.87 12.97 -0.48
C PHE A 131 6.30 13.48 -0.27
N HIS A 132 7.32 12.69 -0.64
CA HIS A 132 8.72 13.08 -0.46
C HIS A 132 9.28 13.88 -1.66
N GLY A 133 8.85 15.15 -1.80
CA GLY A 133 9.64 16.19 -2.46
C GLY A 133 9.16 16.70 -3.83
N LEU A 134 9.98 17.59 -4.42
CA LEU A 134 9.73 18.39 -5.65
C LEU A 134 9.47 17.57 -6.94
N LYS A 135 9.47 16.24 -6.89
CA LYS A 135 9.22 15.30 -8.01
C LYS A 135 7.87 14.59 -7.94
N TRP A 136 6.97 15.05 -7.08
CA TRP A 136 5.65 14.49 -6.80
C TRP A 136 4.87 13.98 -8.03
N SER A 137 4.84 14.71 -9.14
CA SER A 137 4.14 14.27 -10.36
C SER A 137 4.84 13.14 -11.12
N PHE A 138 6.17 13.09 -11.11
CA PHE A 138 6.92 11.95 -11.66
C PHE A 138 6.75 10.70 -10.80
N GLU A 139 6.60 10.88 -9.50
CA GLU A 139 6.35 9.79 -8.56
C GLU A 139 4.92 9.26 -8.64
N MET A 140 3.97 10.01 -9.23
CA MET A 140 2.59 9.57 -9.44
C MET A 140 2.37 8.83 -10.76
N ARG A 141 3.15 9.15 -11.80
CA ARG A 141 3.07 8.43 -13.09
C ARG A 141 3.42 6.96 -12.90
N ASP A 142 2.68 6.09 -13.58
CA ASP A 142 2.84 4.63 -13.51
C ASP A 142 2.67 4.03 -12.09
N GLN A 143 2.00 4.75 -11.19
CA GLN A 143 1.63 4.26 -9.85
C GLN A 143 0.13 3.99 -9.70
N ARG A 144 -0.69 4.25 -10.72
CA ARG A 144 -2.14 4.06 -10.67
C ARG A 144 -2.52 2.71 -10.05
N GLU A 145 -2.00 1.61 -10.61
CA GLU A 145 -2.26 0.27 -10.10
C GLU A 145 -1.75 0.09 -8.66
N ASN A 146 -0.63 0.70 -8.27
CA ASN A 146 -0.15 0.64 -6.89
C ASN A 146 -1.14 1.30 -5.93
N PHE A 147 -1.71 2.45 -6.28
CA PHE A 147 -2.71 3.13 -5.47
C PHE A 147 -4.03 2.34 -5.40
N GLU A 148 -4.50 1.82 -6.54
CA GLU A 148 -5.72 1.01 -6.62
C GLU A 148 -5.59 -0.28 -5.78
N HIS A 149 -4.49 -1.03 -5.95
CA HIS A 149 -4.24 -2.24 -5.16
C HIS A 149 -4.04 -1.93 -3.68
N SER A 150 -3.39 -0.81 -3.34
CA SER A 150 -3.19 -0.39 -1.96
C SER A 150 -4.51 -0.01 -1.26
N ALA A 151 -5.36 0.76 -1.94
CA ALA A 151 -6.70 1.09 -1.46
C ALA A 151 -7.52 -0.18 -1.24
N ARG A 152 -7.49 -1.11 -2.20
CA ARG A 152 -8.16 -2.42 -2.09
C ARG A 152 -7.67 -3.23 -0.89
N ILE A 153 -6.36 -3.31 -0.65
CA ILE A 153 -5.79 -4.01 0.51
C ILE A 153 -6.34 -3.43 1.81
N MET A 154 -6.31 -2.10 1.97
CA MET A 154 -6.78 -1.45 3.19
C MET A 154 -8.28 -1.67 3.41
N MET A 155 -9.11 -1.52 2.38
CA MET A 155 -10.55 -1.77 2.45
C MET A 155 -10.84 -3.22 2.87
N LEU A 156 -10.22 -4.20 2.21
CA LEU A 156 -10.39 -5.62 2.55
C LEU A 156 -9.93 -5.95 3.98
N ALA A 157 -8.84 -5.32 4.43
CA ALA A 157 -8.34 -5.50 5.78
C ALA A 157 -9.32 -4.95 6.83
N MET A 158 -9.88 -3.77 6.59
CA MET A 158 -10.89 -3.17 7.47
C MET A 158 -12.20 -3.96 7.45
N ASP A 159 -12.69 -4.36 6.27
CA ASP A 159 -13.91 -5.16 6.14
C ASP A 159 -13.81 -6.44 6.95
N ARG A 160 -12.70 -7.18 6.80
CA ARG A 160 -12.49 -8.41 7.57
C ARG A 160 -12.39 -8.14 9.07
N ALA A 161 -11.55 -7.21 9.50
CA ALA A 161 -11.23 -7.03 10.90
C ALA A 161 -12.33 -6.29 11.70
N LEU A 162 -12.93 -5.25 11.11
CA LEU A 162 -13.72 -4.25 11.81
C LEU A 162 -15.22 -4.32 11.50
N PHE A 163 -15.59 -4.70 10.27
CA PHE A 163 -16.98 -4.56 9.81
C PHE A 163 -17.72 -5.89 9.56
N ARG A 164 -17.00 -7.00 9.45
CA ARG A 164 -17.62 -8.34 9.42
C ARG A 164 -17.81 -8.88 10.83
N HIS A 165 -19.08 -9.07 11.19
CA HIS A 165 -19.56 -9.77 12.39
C HIS A 165 -19.62 -11.28 12.15
#